data_AF-A0A354NXX8-F1
#
_entry.id   AF-A0A354NXX8-F1
#
_cell.length_a   1.000
_cell.length_b   1.000
_cell.length_c   1.000
_cell.angle_alpha   90.00
_cell.angle_beta   90.00
_cell.angle_gamma   90.00
#
_symmetry.space_group_name_H-M   'P 1'
#
loop_
_entity.id
_entity.type
_entity.pdbx_description
1 polymer ?
#
loop_
_entity_poly.entity_id
_entity_poly.type
_entity_poly.pdbx_seq_one_letter_code
_entity_poly.pdbx_strand_id
1 'polypeptide(L)' 'MPKFAANLTMMFNEVEFLDRFEAAASAGFKGVEYLFPYDYDKGQLVELLSKHGLAQVLHNLPAG' A
#
# COMPACT_ATOMS: atom_id res chain seq x y z
N MET A 1 3.01 -20.46 -8.01
CA MET A 1 2.79 -20.10 -6.59
C MET A 1 1.92 -18.85 -6.52
N PRO A 2 1.04 -18.72 -5.50
CA PRO A 2 0.26 -17.51 -5.30
C PRO A 2 1.15 -16.29 -5.06
N LYS A 3 0.71 -15.13 -5.55
CA LYS A 3 1.36 -13.83 -5.28
C LYS A 3 0.55 -13.11 -4.21
N PHE A 4 1.13 -12.92 -3.04
CA PHE A 4 0.46 -12.26 -1.92
C PHE A 4 0.64 -10.74 -1.99
N ALA A 5 -0.41 -10.02 -1.62
CA ALA A 5 -0.39 -8.57 -1.43
C ALA A 5 -0.64 -8.26 0.05
N ALA A 6 0.06 -7.26 0.59
CA ALA A 6 -0.19 -6.79 1.94
C ALA A 6 -1.39 -5.82 1.93
N ASN A 7 -2.35 -6.03 2.81
CA ASN A 7 -3.45 -5.10 3.00
C ASN A 7 -3.06 -4.04 4.03
N LEU A 8 -2.67 -2.83 3.57
CA LEU A 8 -2.13 -1.76 4.41
C LEU A 8 -3.20 -1.09 5.28
N THR A 9 -4.49 -1.35 5.05
CA THR A 9 -5.55 -0.94 5.98
C THR A 9 -5.57 -1.82 7.24
N MET A 10 -5.21 -3.09 7.10
CA MET A 10 -5.30 -4.07 8.19
C MET A 10 -3.94 -4.46 8.80
N MET A 11 -2.84 -4.24 8.08
CA MET A 11 -1.47 -4.61 8.47
C MET A 11 -0.60 -3.36 8.65
N PHE A 12 0.49 -3.51 9.43
CA PHE A 12 1.47 -2.45 9.68
C PHE A 12 0.87 -1.21 10.37
N ASN A 13 -0.13 -1.42 11.23
CA ASN A 13 -0.81 -0.35 11.97
C ASN A 13 0.03 0.25 13.10
N GLU A 14 1.24 -0.28 13.33
CA GLU A 14 2.25 0.24 14.24
C GLU A 14 2.91 1.52 13.71
N VAL A 15 2.72 1.84 12.43
CA VAL A 15 3.24 3.05 11.75
C VAL A 15 2.16 3.78 10.95
N GLU A 16 2.44 5.04 10.61
CA GLU A 16 1.56 5.87 9.79
C GLU A 16 1.40 5.29 8.38
N PHE A 17 0.26 5.57 7.72
CA PHE A 17 -0.13 4.90 6.48
C PHE A 17 0.95 4.90 5.38
N LEU A 18 1.64 6.03 5.19
CA LEU A 18 2.67 6.18 4.16
C LEU A 18 3.91 5.34 4.46
N ASP A 19 4.24 5.14 5.75
CA ASP A 19 5.38 4.32 6.18
C ASP A 19 5.10 2.82 6.01
N ARG A 20 3.84 2.42 5.86
CA ARG A 20 3.44 1.02 5.66
C ARG A 20 3.92 0.44 4.33
N PHE A 21 4.17 1.29 3.32
CA PHE A 21 4.73 0.86 2.04
C PHE A 21 6.16 0.32 2.24
N GLU A 22 6.98 1.01 3.02
CA GLU A 22 8.31 0.52 3.38
C GLU A 22 8.24 -0.75 4.21
N ALA A 23 7.34 -0.81 5.19
CA ALA A 23 7.14 -1.99 6.04
C ALA A 23 6.73 -3.23 5.23
N ALA A 24 5.80 -3.07 4.28
CA ALA A 24 5.36 -4.15 3.40
C ALA A 24 6.48 -4.67 2.50
N ALA A 25 7.25 -3.77 1.89
CA ALA A 25 8.39 -4.15 1.06
C ALA A 25 9.50 -4.84 1.87
N SER A 26 9.77 -4.35 3.08
CA SER A 26 10.74 -4.94 4.01
C SER A 26 10.33 -6.33 4.49
N ALA A 27 9.03 -6.58 4.61
CA ALA A 27 8.47 -7.90 4.90
C ALA A 27 8.44 -8.84 3.68
N GLY A 28 8.93 -8.39 2.51
CA GLY A 28 9.08 -9.21 1.30
C GLY A 28 7.87 -9.18 0.36
N PHE A 29 6.83 -8.39 0.65
CA PHE A 29 5.72 -8.23 -0.28
C PHE A 29 6.16 -7.51 -1.56
N LYS A 30 5.49 -7.84 -2.66
CA LYS A 30 5.67 -7.20 -3.98
C LYS A 30 4.40 -6.51 -4.48
N GLY A 31 3.29 -6.68 -3.76
CA GLY A 31 2.03 -6.02 -4.02
C GLY A 31 1.43 -5.49 -2.73
N VAL A 32 0.69 -4.39 -2.85
CA VAL A 32 -0.08 -3.81 -1.75
C VAL A 32 -1.51 -3.51 -2.19
N GLU A 33 -2.41 -3.54 -1.23
CA GLU A 33 -3.78 -3.08 -1.36
C GLU A 33 -4.19 -2.31 -0.11
N TYR A 34 -5.21 -1.47 -0.23
CA TYR A 34 -5.77 -0.67 0.86
C TYR A 34 -7.13 -0.13 0.44
N LEU A 35 -8.00 0.22 1.39
CA LEU A 35 -9.38 0.59 1.05
C LEU A 35 -9.46 1.95 0.34
N PHE A 36 -9.00 3.03 0.97
CA PHE A 36 -9.28 4.39 0.52
C PHE A 36 -8.02 5.27 0.53
N PRO A 37 -7.47 5.65 -0.64
CA PRO A 37 -6.30 6.53 -0.72
C PRO A 37 -6.63 8.03 -0.79
N TYR A 38 -7.90 8.41 -0.78
CA TYR A 38 -8.36 9.73 -1.26
C TYR A 38 -7.91 10.93 -0.40
N ASP A 39 -7.45 10.69 0.82
CA ASP A 39 -6.85 11.72 1.68
C ASP A 39 -5.37 12.01 1.33
N TYR A 40 -4.77 11.22 0.44
CA TYR A 40 -3.36 11.32 0.06
C TYR A 40 -3.20 11.77 -1.39
N ASP A 41 -2.13 12.52 -1.65
CA ASP A 41 -1.77 12.89 -3.02
C ASP A 41 -1.42 11.64 -3.85
N LYS A 42 -1.96 11.59 -5.07
CA LYS A 42 -1.70 10.46 -5.97
C LYS A 42 -0.22 10.32 -6.32
N GLY A 43 0.49 11.44 -6.54
CA GLY A 43 1.92 11.46 -6.86
C GLY A 43 2.75 10.88 -5.73
N GLN A 44 2.42 11.24 -4.48
CA GLN A 44 3.06 10.67 -3.29
C GLN A 44 2.92 9.14 -3.22
N LEU A 45 1.72 8.61 -3.48
CA LEU A 45 1.49 7.16 -3.48
C LEU A 45 2.27 6.46 -4.60
N VAL A 46 2.31 7.05 -5.81
CA VAL A 46 3.10 6.52 -6.93
C VAL A 46 4.59 6.52 -6.63
N GLU A 47 5.10 7.56 -5.97
CA GLU A 47 6.49 7.64 -5.53
C GLU A 47 6.82 6.52 -4.54
N LEU A 48 5.98 6.30 -3.53
CA LEU A 48 6.16 5.22 -2.54
C LEU A 48 6.14 3.84 -3.19
N LEU A 49 5.18 3.57 -4.08
CA LEU A 49 5.11 2.32 -4.84
C LEU A 49 6.40 2.09 -5.63
N SER A 50 6.88 3.13 -6.33
CA SER A 50 8.09 3.05 -7.15
C SER A 50 9.34 2.87 -6.31
N LYS A 51 9.50 3.66 -5.24
CA LYS A 51 10.62 3.63 -4.30
C LYS A 51 10.79 2.25 -3.66
N HIS A 52 9.68 1.60 -3.32
CA HIS A 52 9.70 0.30 -2.62
C HIS A 52 9.49 -0.91 -3.54
N GLY A 53 9.36 -0.70 -4.86
CA GLY A 53 9.19 -1.79 -5.83
C GLY A 53 7.89 -2.56 -5.62
N LEU A 54 6.81 -1.87 -5.24
CA LEU A 54 5.51 -2.43 -4.95
C LEU A 54 4.53 -2.18 -6.11
N ALA A 55 3.71 -3.18 -6.41
CA ALA A 55 2.56 -3.03 -7.29
C ALA A 55 1.31 -2.65 -6.48
N GLN A 56 0.56 -1.65 -6.95
CA GLN A 56 -0.81 -1.45 -6.47
C GLN A 56 -1.69 -2.57 -7.03
N VAL A 57 -2.28 -3.38 -6.14
CA VAL A 57 -3.12 -4.53 -6.52
C VAL A 57 -4.61 -4.16 -6.50
N LEU A 58 -5.05 -3.48 -5.44
CA LEU A 58 -6.46 -3.11 -5.26
C LEU A 58 -6.59 -1.86 -4.39
N HIS A 59 -7.58 -1.03 -4.70
CA HIS A 59 -8.22 -0.14 -3.74
C HIS A 59 -9.69 0.05 -4.10
N ASN A 60 -10.48 0.64 -3.20
CA ASN A 60 -11.91 0.86 -3.41
C ASN A 60 -12.18 2.24 -4.02
N LEU A 61 -13.35 2.39 -4.64
CA LEU A 61 -13.95 3.68 -4.97
C LEU A 61 -14.30 4.46 -3.68
N PRO A 62 -14.55 5.79 -3.74
CA PRO A 62 -14.98 6.55 -2.57
C PRO A 62 -16.18 5.89 -1.88
N ALA A 63 -16.16 5.85 -0.54
CA ALA A 63 -17.35 5.50 0.22
C ALA A 63 -18.42 6.57 -0.07
N GLY A 64 -19.59 6.12 -0.53
CA GLY A 64 -20.67 7.00 -0.97
C GLY A 64 -21.16 7.97 0.11
#